data_AF-A0A7X1Y3A6-F1
#
_entry.id   AF-A0A7X1Y3A6-F1
#
_cell.length_a   1.000
_cell.length_b   1.000
_cell.length_c   1.000
_cell.angle_alpha   90.00
_cell.angle_beta   90.00
_cell.angle_gamma   90.00
#
_symmetry.space_group_name_H-M   'P 1'
#
loop_
_entity.id
_entity.type
_entity.pdbx_description
1 polymer ?
#
loop_
_entity_poly.entity_id
_entity_poly.type
_entity_poly.pdbx_seq_one_letter_code
_entity_poly.pdbx_strand_id
1 'polypeptide(L)' 'GIYPVGSLVRLSSQRLAVVVEPGMESLLTPKVRVFFSLRSREPIPMQTIDLAATSCKDSFTGPEDPTLWNFKNLDDLW' A
#
# COMPACT_ATOMS: atom_id res chain seq x y z
N GLY A 1 -2.93 7.77 13.93
CA GLY A 1 -2.12 8.78 13.24
C GLY A 1 -2.63 8.89 11.83
N ILE A 2 -2.78 10.11 11.33
CA ILE A 2 -3.08 10.40 9.92
C ILE A 2 -1.91 9.89 9.06
N TYR A 3 -2.17 8.97 8.13
CA TYR A 3 -1.15 8.42 7.23
C TYR A 3 -0.90 9.41 6.09
N PRO A 4 0.28 10.06 6.02
CA PRO A 4 0.59 10.92 4.90
C PRO A 4 0.73 10.11 3.61
N VAL A 5 0.49 10.78 2.50
CA VAL A 5 0.87 10.30 1.16
C VAL A 5 2.35 9.88 1.18
N GLY A 6 2.66 8.72 0.61
CA GLY A 6 3.98 8.10 0.70
C GLY A 6 4.15 7.11 1.85
N SER A 7 3.15 6.93 2.72
CA SER A 7 3.21 5.89 3.76
C SER A 7 3.11 4.50 3.16
N LEU A 8 4.05 3.61 3.53
CA LEU A 8 3.97 2.20 3.19
C LEU A 8 2.93 1.51 4.09
N VAL A 9 2.05 0.75 3.46
CA VAL A 9 0.98 0.05 4.13
C VAL A 9 0.85 -1.36 3.58
N ARG A 10 0.59 -2.30 4.49
CA ARG A 10 0.36 -3.69 4.12
C ARG A 10 -1.13 -3.95 4.03
N LEU A 11 -1.51 -4.49 2.88
CA LEU A 11 -2.85 -4.96 2.59
C LEU A 11 -3.08 -6.37 3.13
N SER A 12 -4.32 -6.67 3.52
CA SER A 12 -4.76 -7.99 4.00
C SER A 12 -4.50 -9.11 2.99
N SER A 13 -4.49 -8.78 1.70
CA SER A 13 -4.07 -9.68 0.62
C SER A 13 -2.58 -10.05 0.62
N GLN A 14 -1.81 -9.68 1.65
CA GLN A 14 -0.36 -9.90 1.73
C GLN A 14 0.36 -9.21 0.58
N ARG A 15 -0.04 -7.96 0.31
CA ARG A 15 0.58 -7.10 -0.69
C ARG A 15 1.02 -5.81 -0.02
N LEU A 16 2.13 -5.24 -0.48
CA LEU A 16 2.60 -3.94 -0.03
C LEU A 16 2.15 -2.87 -1.00
N ALA A 17 1.63 -1.80 -0.42
CA ALA A 17 1.17 -0.65 -1.15
C ALA A 17 1.68 0.63 -0.50
N VAL A 18 1.77 1.69 -1.29
CA VAL A 18 2.06 3.03 -0.81
C VAL A 18 0.79 3.87 -0.92
N VAL A 19 0.49 4.67 0.10
CA VAL A 19 -0.64 5.61 0.06
C VAL A 19 -0.33 6.67 -0.99
N VAL A 20 -1.13 6.72 -2.06
CA VAL A 20 -0.98 7.71 -3.15
C VAL A 20 -1.97 8.85 -3.04
N GLU A 21 -3.15 8.60 -2.47
CA GLU A 21 -4.08 9.66 -2.11
C GLU A 21 -4.76 9.36 -0.78
N PRO A 22 -4.76 10.30 0.18
CA PRO A 22 -5.59 10.17 1.37
C PRO A 22 -7.07 10.19 0.94
N GLY A 23 -7.88 9.30 1.51
CA GLY A 23 -9.32 9.27 1.21
C GLY A 23 -9.98 10.55 1.69
N MET A 24 -10.59 11.30 0.78
CA MET A 24 -11.29 12.55 1.13
C MET A 24 -12.56 12.31 1.95
N GLU A 25 -13.27 11.21 1.68
CA GLU A 25 -14.53 10.86 2.36
C GLU A 25 -14.34 9.90 3.55
N SER A 26 -13.27 9.10 3.56
CA SER A 26 -13.00 8.17 4.66
C SER A 26 -11.50 7.90 4.82
N LEU A 27 -11.01 8.11 6.04
CA LEU A 27 -9.66 7.73 6.48
C LEU A 27 -9.38 6.23 6.34
N LEU A 28 -10.44 5.42 6.22
CA LEU A 28 -10.38 3.97 6.06
C LEU A 28 -10.31 3.53 4.59
N THR A 29 -10.51 4.44 3.63
CA THR A 29 -10.57 4.13 2.19
C THR A 29 -9.71 5.07 1.32
N PRO A 30 -8.40 5.25 1.60
CA PRO A 30 -7.51 5.98 0.71
C PRO A 30 -7.18 5.15 -0.54
N LYS A 31 -6.68 5.82 -1.58
CA LYS A 31 -6.11 5.13 -2.74
C LYS A 31 -4.67 4.75 -2.43
N VAL A 32 -4.34 3.51 -2.74
CA VAL A 32 -2.99 2.98 -2.54
C VAL A 32 -2.46 2.40 -3.82
N ARG A 33 -1.15 2.47 -4.02
CA ARG A 33 -0.47 1.87 -5.15
C ARG A 33 0.33 0.68 -4.68
N VAL A 34 -0.08 -0.49 -5.10
CA VAL A 34 0.54 -1.77 -4.77
C VAL A 34 1.70 -2.00 -5.72
N PHE A 35 2.86 -2.38 -5.20
CA PHE A 35 4.08 -2.59 -6.01
C PHE A 35 4.81 -3.88 -5.64
N PHE A 36 4.41 -4.55 -4.55
CA PHE A 36 5.07 -5.78 -4.11
C PHE A 36 4.10 -6.78 -3.51
N SER A 37 4.33 -8.06 -3.77
CA SER A 37 3.52 -9.16 -3.26
C SER A 37 4.31 -9.96 -2.24
N LEU A 38 3.86 -9.97 -0.97
CA LEU A 38 4.47 -10.77 0.09
C LEU A 38 4.19 -12.26 -0.09
N ARG A 39 3.07 -12.60 -0.73
CA ARG A 39 2.69 -14.00 -1.00
C ARG A 39 3.75 -14.72 -1.82
N SER A 40 4.20 -14.10 -2.90
CA SER A 40 5.20 -14.68 -3.81
C SER A 40 6.59 -14.07 -3.62
N ARG A 41 6.69 -13.05 -2.76
CA ARG A 41 7.93 -12.34 -2.42
C ARG A 41 8.62 -11.73 -3.65
N GLU A 42 7.81 -11.25 -4.59
CA GLU A 42 8.23 -10.68 -5.86
C GLU A 42 7.64 -9.28 -6.06
N PRO A 43 8.37 -8.39 -6.76
CA PRO A 43 7.81 -7.11 -7.21
C PRO A 43 6.71 -7.38 -8.23
N ILE A 44 5.57 -6.72 -8.05
CA ILE A 44 4.44 -6.82 -8.96
C ILE A 44 4.27 -5.50 -9.71
N PRO A 45 3.65 -5.50 -10.90
CA PRO A 45 3.36 -4.28 -11.61
C PRO A 45 2.60 -3.31 -10.71
N MET A 46 3.05 -2.05 -10.70
CA MET A 46 2.46 -1.01 -9.89
C MET A 46 0.96 -0.86 -10.22
N GLN A 47 0.10 -1.25 -9.29
CA GLN A 47 -1.34 -1.24 -9.49
C GLN A 47 -1.98 -0.31 -8.47
N THR A 48 -2.70 0.70 -8.96
CA THR A 48 -3.46 1.57 -8.07
C THR A 48 -4.74 0.84 -7.67
N ILE A 49 -4.84 0.52 -6.39
CA ILE A 49 -6.01 -0.08 -5.76
C ILE A 49 -6.75 1.03 -5.02
N ASP A 50 -8.01 1.18 -5.39
CA ASP A 50 -8.93 2.06 -4.70
C ASP A 50 -9.64 1.24 -3.60
N LEU A 51 -9.41 1.59 -2.33
CA LEU A 51 -10.10 0.95 -1.20
C LEU A 51 -11.51 1.52 -0.97
N ALA A 52 -11.87 2.64 -1.62
CA ALA A 52 -13.25 3.13 -1.63
C ALA A 52 -14.12 2.34 -2.61
N ALA A 53 -13.51 1.63 -3.56
CA ALA A 53 -14.22 0.72 -4.45
C ALA A 53 -14.87 -0.41 -3.67
N THR A 54 -16.19 -0.54 -3.79
CA THR A 54 -17.01 -1.54 -3.08
C THR A 54 -16.61 -3.00 -3.40
N SER A 55 -15.91 -3.23 -4.51
CA SER A 55 -15.34 -4.54 -4.88
C SER A 55 -14.02 -4.87 -4.18
N CYS A 56 -13.33 -3.90 -3.59
CA CYS A 56 -12.11 -4.11 -2.84
C CYS A 56 -12.43 -4.50 -1.39
N LYS A 57 -12.35 -5.79 -1.09
CA LYS A 57 -12.34 -6.31 0.30
C LYS A 57 -10.98 -6.22 0.97
N ASP A 58 -10.02 -5.54 0.34
CA ASP A 58 -8.69 -5.38 0.92
C ASP A 58 -8.77 -4.34 2.03
N SER A 59 -8.21 -4.68 3.19
CA SER A 59 -8.12 -3.79 4.35
C SER A 59 -6.65 -3.54 4.68
N PHE A 60 -6.35 -2.39 5.28
CA PHE A 60 -5.07 -2.17 5.93
C PHE A 60 -4.91 -3.19 7.05
N THR A 61 -3.91 -4.06 6.91
CA THR A 61 -3.49 -4.93 8.02
C THR A 61 -2.68 -4.12 9.03
N GLY A 62 -1.93 -3.14 8.54
CA GLY A 62 -1.19 -2.20 9.35
C GLY A 62 -0.25 -1.35 8.50
N PRO A 63 0.28 -0.26 9.07
CA PRO A 63 1.44 0.39 8.51
C PRO A 63 2.62 -0.57 8.51
N GLU A 64 3.44 -0.50 7.47
CA GLU A 64 4.76 -1.12 7.50
C GLU A 64 5.82 -0.05 7.40
N ASP A 65 6.92 -0.27 8.12
CA ASP A 65 8.06 0.61 8.01
C ASP A 65 8.81 0.28 6.70
N PRO A 66 8.95 1.24 5.77
CA PRO A 66 9.78 1.04 4.58
C PRO A 66 11.23 0.71 4.96
N THR A 67 11.68 1.19 6.12
CA THR A 67 12.98 0.90 6.72
C THR A 67 13.14 -0.55 7.13
N LEU A 68 12.07 -1.22 7.60
CA LEU A 68 12.12 -2.64 8.00
C LEU A 68 12.24 -3.56 6.78
N TRP A 69 11.68 -3.15 5.64
CA TRP A 69 11.70 -3.98 4.46
C TRP A 69 13.03 -3.97 3.69
N ASN A 70 13.95 -3.07 4.04
CA ASN A 70 15.30 -2.95 3.48
C ASN A 70 15.33 -3.28 1.98
N PHE A 71 14.33 -2.78 1.24
CA PHE A 71 14.25 -2.93 -0.21
C PHE A 71 15.50 -2.22 -0.75
N LYS A 72 16.54 -2.98 -1.10
CA LYS A 72 17.75 -2.42 -1.72
C LYS A 72 17.45 -1.68 -3.03
N ASN A 73 16.23 -1.85 -3.57
CA ASN A 73 15.70 -1.17 -4.75
C ASN A 73 14.45 -0.31 -4.43
N LEU A 74 14.24 0.12 -3.18
CA LEU A 74 13.12 1.04 -2.88
C LEU A 74 13.33 2.42 -3.49
N ASP A 75 14.59 2.85 -3.55
CA ASP A 75 15.01 4.15 -4.11
C ASP A 75 14.69 4.27 -5.61
N ASP A 76 14.52 3.14 -6.30
CA ASP A 76 14.15 3.08 -7.72
C ASP A 76 12.63 3.02 -7.94
N LEU A 77 11.85 2.85 -6.87
CA LEU A 77 10.40 2.60 -6.91
C LEU A 77 9.55 3.83 -6.56
N TRP A 78 10.15 5.00 -6.31
CA TRP A 78 9.43 6.24 -6.02
C TRP A 78 9.87 7.41 -6.91
#